data_AF-A0AA88IAC1-F1
#
_entry.id   AF-A0AA88IAC1-F1
#
_cell.length_a   1.000
_cell.length_b   1.000
_cell.length_c   1.000
_cell.angle_alpha   90.00
_cell.angle_beta   90.00
_cell.angle_gamma   90.00
#
_symmetry.space_group_name_H-M   'P 1'
#
loop_
_entity.id
_entity.type
_entity.pdbx_description
1 polymer ?
#
loop_
_entity_poly.entity_id
_entity_poly.type
_entity_poly.pdbx_seq_one_letter_code
_entity_poly.pdbx_strand_id
1 'polypeptide(L)'
;MCRHGCPSQETIQHVLQSCPFVQGARIKRHDKVVNSLTEYVERSKLKFLKESYLTNRTQQLKPDLIIVKEGVAYVVDVTVAYDHPEVFK
;
A
#
# COMPACT_ATOMS: atom_id res chain seq x y z
N MET A 1 25.33 6.67 6.92
CA MET A 1 24.15 7.30 7.55
C MET A 1 23.37 8.04 6.46
N CYS A 2 22.04 8.05 6.51
CA CYS A 2 21.19 8.76 5.54
C CYS A 2 21.40 10.28 5.61
N ARG A 3 21.26 11.00 4.49
CA ARG A 3 21.36 12.47 4.44
C ARG A 3 20.36 13.20 5.35
N HIS A 4 19.25 12.52 5.69
CA HIS A 4 18.24 13.03 6.62
C HIS A 4 18.54 12.69 8.08
N GLY A 5 19.68 12.05 8.39
CA GLY A 5 20.09 11.76 9.76
C GLY A 5 19.52 10.48 10.38
N CYS A 6 18.84 9.64 9.60
CA CYS A 6 18.44 8.31 10.08
C CYS A 6 19.63 7.33 10.09
N PRO A 7 19.64 6.30 10.97
CA PRO A 7 20.79 5.43 11.19
C PRO A 7 21.11 4.48 10.03
N SER A 8 20.22 4.33 9.05
CA SER A 8 20.43 3.44 7.90
C SER A 8 21.49 3.96 6.93
N GLN A 9 22.07 3.05 6.14
CA GLN A 9 22.88 3.42 4.98
C GLN A 9 21.98 4.06 3.92
N GLU A 10 22.47 5.15 3.31
CA GLU A 10 21.73 5.76 2.22
C GLU A 10 21.82 4.89 0.96
N THR A 11 20.67 4.41 0.51
CA THR A 11 20.48 3.76 -0.79
C THR A 11 19.18 4.27 -1.40
N ILE A 12 19.01 4.12 -2.71
CA ILE A 12 17.75 4.48 -3.37
C ILE A 12 16.58 3.69 -2.75
N GLN A 13 16.77 2.39 -2.51
CA GLN A 13 15.78 1.56 -1.81
C GLN A 13 15.44 2.13 -0.43
N HIS A 14 16.44 2.46 0.38
CA HIS A 14 16.19 3.06 1.69
C HIS A 14 15.39 4.36 1.57
N VAL A 15 15.86 5.29 0.73
CA VAL A 15 15.24 6.61 0.56
C VAL A 15 13.81 6.48 0.04
N LEU A 16 13.52 5.56 -0.87
CA LEU A 16 12.19 5.43 -1.47
C LEU A 16 11.24 4.53 -0.68
N GLN A 17 11.74 3.54 0.05
CA GLN A 17 10.92 2.45 0.63
C GLN A 17 10.89 2.42 2.16
N SER A 18 11.86 3.02 2.85
CA SER A 18 12.00 2.79 4.30
C SER A 18 12.35 4.04 5.12
N CYS A 19 12.86 5.10 4.49
CA CYS A 19 13.30 6.28 5.22
C CYS A 19 12.10 6.98 5.92
N PRO A 20 12.15 7.19 7.26
CA PRO A 20 11.06 7.83 7.99
C PRO A 20 10.75 9.25 7.52
N PHE A 21 11.78 9.98 7.07
CA PHE A 21 11.64 11.34 6.56
C PHE A 21 10.78 11.44 5.31
N VAL A 22 10.70 10.38 4.50
CA VAL A 22 9.83 10.34 3.32
C VAL A 22 8.51 9.60 3.57
N GLN A 23 8.21 9.20 4.80
CA GLN A 23 7.02 8.39 5.11
C GLN A 23 5.74 9.02 4.54
N GLY A 24 5.55 10.34 4.69
CA GLY A 24 4.40 11.04 4.13
C GLY A 24 4.32 10.94 2.60
N ALA A 25 5.45 11.00 1.90
CA ALA A 25 5.49 10.82 0.45
C ALA A 25 5.23 9.36 0.03
N ARG A 26 5.65 8.38 0.85
CA ARG A 26 5.32 6.96 0.65
C ARG A 26 3.81 6.72 0.78
N ILE A 27 3.21 7.23 1.86
CA ILE A 27 1.75 7.17 2.08
C ILE A 27 1.00 7.81 0.91
N LYS A 28 1.39 9.02 0.48
CA LYS A 28 0.74 9.68 -0.68
C LYS A 28 0.82 8.87 -1.98
N ARG A 29 1.95 8.21 -2.26
CA ARG A 29 2.09 7.36 -3.45
C ARG A 29 1.21 6.13 -3.35
N HIS A 30 1.20 5.49 -2.20
CA HIS A 30 0.33 4.37 -1.87
C HIS A 30 -1.15 4.75 -2.08
N ASP A 31 -1.61 5.81 -1.42
CA ASP A 31 -3.00 6.23 -1.44
C ASP A 31 -3.46 6.62 -2.85
N LYS A 32 -2.56 7.20 -3.66
CA LYS A 32 -2.85 7.51 -5.07
C LYS A 32 -3.21 6.23 -5.85
N VAL A 33 -2.44 5.16 -5.67
CA VAL A 33 -2.71 3.88 -6.36
C VAL A 33 -4.00 3.25 -5.84
N VAL A 34 -4.21 3.23 -4.52
CA VAL A 34 -5.46 2.72 -3.92
C VAL A 34 -6.67 3.48 -4.47
N ASN A 35 -6.62 4.82 -4.52
CA ASN A 35 -7.69 5.65 -5.06
C ASN A 35 -7.98 5.33 -6.54
N SER A 36 -6.94 5.19 -7.37
CA SER A 36 -7.13 4.83 -8.78
C SER A 36 -7.78 3.46 -8.95
N LEU A 37 -7.44 2.48 -8.11
CA LEU A 37 -8.10 1.17 -8.09
C LEU A 37 -9.56 1.31 -7.64
N THR A 38 -9.82 2.07 -6.57
CA THR A 38 -11.19 2.32 -6.09
C THR A 38 -12.06 2.95 -7.17
N GLU A 39 -11.60 3.98 -7.87
CA GLU A 39 -12.34 4.61 -8.97
C GLU A 39 -12.68 3.60 -10.09
N TYR A 40 -11.77 2.67 -10.38
CA TYR A 40 -12.03 1.62 -11.37
C TYR A 40 -13.11 0.62 -10.91
N VAL A 41 -13.06 0.24 -9.63
CA VAL A 41 -14.04 -0.66 -9.01
C VAL A 41 -15.42 0.00 -8.93
N GLU A 42 -15.48 1.28 -8.57
CA GLU A 42 -16.69 2.11 -8.58
C GLU A 42 -17.34 2.15 -9.97
N ARG A 43 -16.55 2.44 -11.01
CA ARG A 43 -17.03 2.42 -12.41
C ARG A 43 -17.56 1.06 -12.83
N SER A 44 -17.03 -0.01 -12.24
CA SER A 44 -17.47 -1.40 -12.47
C SER A 44 -18.69 -1.80 -11.64
N LYS A 45 -19.25 -0.90 -10.83
CA LYS A 45 -20.41 -1.14 -9.94
C LYS A 45 -20.23 -2.30 -8.96
N LEU A 46 -18.98 -2.62 -8.61
CA LEU A 46 -18.67 -3.63 -7.62
C LEU A 46 -18.73 -3.03 -6.21
N LYS A 47 -19.07 -3.85 -5.22
CA LYS A 47 -18.99 -3.45 -3.81
C LYS A 47 -17.53 -3.48 -3.37
N PHE A 48 -17.11 -2.49 -2.58
CA PHE A 48 -15.78 -2.47 -2.00
C PHE A 48 -15.79 -1.81 -0.62
N LEU A 49 -14.73 -2.07 0.15
CA LEU A 49 -14.43 -1.42 1.42
C LEU A 49 -13.00 -0.89 1.33
N LYS A 50 -12.81 0.40 1.57
CA LYS A 50 -11.48 1.05 1.57
C LYS A 50 -11.05 1.30 3.01
N GLU A 51 -9.77 1.03 3.31
CA GLU A 51 -9.15 1.22 4.64
C GLU A 51 -9.96 0.62 5.80
N SER A 52 -10.62 -0.51 5.56
CA SER A 52 -11.52 -1.13 6.54
C SER A 52 -10.72 -1.84 7.64
N TYR A 53 -11.12 -1.64 8.89
CA TYR A 53 -10.63 -2.45 10.00
C TYR A 53 -11.39 -3.77 10.06
N LEU A 54 -10.69 -4.88 9.83
CA LEU A 54 -11.18 -6.23 10.05
C LEU A 54 -10.69 -6.70 11.43
N THR A 55 -11.60 -6.72 12.39
CA THR A 55 -11.29 -7.19 13.75
C THR A 55 -11.79 -8.61 13.94
N ASN A 56 -10.90 -9.52 14.32
CA ASN A 56 -11.22 -10.80 14.93
C ASN A 56 -10.90 -10.74 16.44
N ARG A 57 -11.30 -11.74 17.22
CA ARG A 57 -11.14 -11.83 18.68
C ARG A 57 -9.70 -11.56 19.18
N THR A 58 -8.70 -11.76 18.35
CA THR A 58 -7.27 -11.69 18.73
C THR A 58 -6.46 -10.70 17.89
N GLN A 59 -6.98 -10.21 16.77
CA GLN A 59 -6.19 -9.44 15.80
C GLN A 59 -7.06 -8.42 15.07
N GLN A 60 -6.46 -7.27 14.79
CA GLN A 60 -7.01 -6.26 13.91
C GLN A 60 -6.14 -6.16 12.67
N LEU A 61 -6.77 -6.33 11.50
CA LEU A 61 -6.15 -6.15 10.20
C LEU A 61 -6.73 -4.89 9.57
N LYS A 62 -5.89 -4.14 8.86
CA LYS A 62 -6.31 -2.96 8.10
C LYS A 62 -5.82 -3.10 6.65
N PRO A 63 -6.50 -3.90 5.80
CA PRO A 63 -6.20 -3.92 4.38
C PRO A 63 -6.53 -2.58 3.72
N ASP A 64 -5.82 -2.26 2.64
CA ASP A 64 -6.04 -1.01 1.89
C ASP A 64 -7.38 -1.02 1.16
N LEU A 65 -7.72 -2.15 0.52
CA LEU A 65 -8.96 -2.31 -0.23
C LEU A 65 -9.48 -3.75 -0.17
N ILE A 66 -10.79 -3.91 -0.01
CA ILE A 66 -11.50 -5.17 -0.17
C ILE A 66 -12.51 -5.01 -1.28
N ILE A 67 -12.51 -5.89 -2.28
CA ILE A 67 -13.46 -5.89 -3.39
C ILE A 67 -14.34 -7.12 -3.28
N VAL A 68 -15.66 -6.97 -3.40
CA VAL A 68 -16.60 -8.09 -3.35
C VAL A 68 -17.22 -8.30 -4.73
N LYS A 69 -17.02 -9.49 -5.29
CA LYS A 69 -17.57 -9.91 -6.57
C LYS A 69 -18.07 -11.35 -6.45
N GLU A 70 -19.33 -11.58 -6.83
CA GLU A 70 -19.91 -12.94 -6.91
C GLU A 70 -19.80 -13.75 -5.59
N GLY A 71 -19.94 -13.07 -4.45
CA GLY A 71 -19.82 -13.71 -3.13
C GLY A 71 -18.39 -13.96 -2.65
N VAL A 72 -17.38 -13.59 -3.45
CA VAL A 72 -15.96 -13.68 -3.10
C VAL A 72 -15.43 -12.31 -2.71
N ALA A 73 -14.69 -12.26 -1.60
CA ALA A 73 -13.97 -11.07 -1.15
C ALA A 73 -12.49 -11.16 -1.54
N TYR A 74 -12.02 -10.19 -2.29
CA TYR A 74 -10.62 -10.02 -2.70
C TYR A 74 -9.98 -8.95 -1.82
N VAL A 75 -8.96 -9.33 -1.05
CA VAL A 75 -8.17 -8.40 -0.25
C VAL A 75 -7.00 -7.91 -1.10
N VAL A 76 -6.85 -6.60 -1.22
CA VAL A 76 -5.82 -5.94 -2.03
C VAL A 76 -5.00 -5.05 -1.11
N ASP A 77 -3.73 -5.41 -0.95
CA ASP A 77 -2.72 -4.64 -0.20
C ASP A 77 -1.74 -4.05 -1.21
N VAL A 78 -1.59 -2.74 -1.21
CA VAL A 78 -0.87 -2.02 -2.26
C VAL A 78 0.53 -1.70 -1.79
N THR A 79 1.52 -2.00 -2.61
CA THR A 79 2.91 -1.58 -2.35
C THR A 79 3.50 -0.91 -3.59
N VAL A 80 4.04 0.30 -3.41
CA VAL A 80 4.76 1.03 -4.46
C VAL A 80 6.25 0.80 -4.29
N ALA A 81 6.74 -0.30 -4.85
CA ALA A 81 8.13 -0.70 -4.78
C ALA A 81 9.05 0.19 -5.65
N TYR A 82 10.34 0.18 -5.34
CA TYR A 82 11.37 0.69 -6.23
C TYR A 82 11.71 -0.42 -7.22
N ASP A 83 11.78 -0.08 -8.51
CA ASP A 83 12.18 -1.02 -9.53
C ASP A 83 13.67 -1.35 -9.38
N HIS A 84 13.94 -2.56 -8.89
CA HIS A 84 15.26 -3.17 -8.93
C HIS A 84 15.14 -4.38 -9.85
N PRO A 85 15.95 -4.48 -10.92
CA PRO A 85 15.79 -5.47 -12.00
C PRO A 85 15.87 -6.96 -11.59
N GLU A 86 15.98 -7.26 -10.30
CA GLU A 86 16.11 -8.60 -9.75
C GLU A 86 14.92 -9.06 -8.88
N VAL A 87 13.96 -8.17 -8.58
CA VAL A 87 12.85 -8.45 -7.65
C VAL A 87 11.61 -9.05 -8.34
N PHE A 88 11.56 -9.04 -9.68
CA PHE A 88 10.45 -9.59 -10.48
C PHE A 88 10.83 -10.79 -11.36
N LYS A 89 11.80 -11.61 -10.92
CA LYS A 89 12.11 -12.90 -11.55
C LYS A 89 11.24 -14.02 -11.01
#